data_AF-D6XB50-F1
#
_entry.id   AF-D6XB50-F1
#
_cell.length_a   1.000
_cell.length_b   1.000
_cell.length_c   1.000
_cell.angle_alpha   90.00
_cell.angle_beta   90.00
_cell.angle_gamma   90.00
#
_symmetry.space_group_name_H-M   'P 1'
#
loop_
_entity.id
_entity.type
_entity.pdbx_description
1 polymer ?
#
loop_
_entity_poly.entity_id
_entity_poly.type
_entity_poly.pdbx_seq_one_letter_code
_entity_poly.pdbx_strand_id
1 'polypeptide(L)'
;YFQSHPAIQPATVVVEDRAHPSTSELSPTWNRTDEWYNYRSNPRERVHVLAALDESSYTGGTMNGDHPIAWCQDYQGGRAFYTGLGHTKESYADPAFRGHLLGGIRYATGHTQADCRPENGYRPLFDGTAESLADWKQAGPGSFTRSDDGTLTSSGGMGMLWYPGQDLGSYSLKLDWKMASASGDDNSGVFVGFPPSDDPWSAVDNGYEIQIDATDVPEKTTGSVYGFRSADLKKRDRALNPPGEWNTYEIR
;
A
#
# COMPACT_ATOMS: atom_id res chain seq x y z
N TYR A 1 13.13 13.29 15.60
CA TYR A 1 13.97 14.35 16.19
C TYR A 1 13.72 15.63 15.38
N PHE A 2 13.22 16.69 16.03
CA PHE A 2 12.81 17.96 15.40
C PHE A 2 14.00 18.87 15.02
N GLN A 3 13.92 19.59 13.90
CA GLN A 3 14.89 20.60 13.50
C GLN A 3 14.30 22.02 13.50
N SER A 4 13.23 22.22 12.75
CA SER A 4 12.53 23.48 12.57
C SER A 4 11.13 23.23 11.99
N HIS A 5 10.35 24.27 11.80
CA HIS A 5 9.14 24.26 10.98
C HIS A 5 8.97 25.66 10.35
N PRO A 6 8.31 25.78 9.18
CA PRO A 6 7.89 27.07 8.67
C PRO A 6 6.64 27.58 9.41
N ALA A 7 6.08 28.70 8.96
CA ALA A 7 4.76 29.14 9.43
C ALA A 7 3.69 28.09 9.08
N ILE A 8 2.64 28.03 9.89
CA ILE A 8 1.43 27.23 9.61
C ILE A 8 0.90 27.63 8.23
N GLN A 9 0.74 26.65 7.35
CA GLN A 9 0.35 26.87 5.95
C GLN A 9 -0.29 25.60 5.38
N PRO A 10 -1.03 25.68 4.26
CA PRO A 10 -1.49 24.49 3.57
C PRO A 10 -0.32 23.70 2.97
N ALA A 11 -0.43 22.38 2.94
CA ALA A 11 0.44 21.46 2.20
C ALA A 11 -0.34 20.20 1.80
N THR A 12 0.18 19.50 0.80
CA THR A 12 -0.30 18.18 0.37
C THR A 12 0.47 17.10 1.15
N VAL A 13 -0.27 16.22 1.83
CA VAL A 13 0.26 14.96 2.37
C VAL A 13 0.00 13.86 1.34
N VAL A 14 1.02 13.11 0.96
CA VAL A 14 0.94 11.94 0.08
C VAL A 14 0.91 10.68 0.96
N VAL A 15 -0.11 9.85 0.80
CA VAL A 15 -0.23 8.55 1.47
C VAL A 15 0.57 7.52 0.67
N GLU A 16 1.53 6.88 1.32
CA GLU A 16 2.43 5.90 0.69
C GLU A 16 2.01 4.45 0.96
N ASP A 17 1.36 4.20 2.10
CA ASP A 17 0.79 2.88 2.47
C ASP A 17 -0.71 3.05 2.74
N ARG A 18 -1.55 2.35 1.97
CA ARG A 18 -3.01 2.38 2.13
C ARG A 18 -3.56 1.20 2.94
N ALA A 19 -2.74 0.21 3.26
CA ALA A 19 -3.14 -0.95 4.09
C ALA A 19 -2.96 -0.70 5.60
N HIS A 20 -2.10 0.23 6.01
CA HIS A 20 -1.94 0.54 7.42
C HIS A 20 -3.23 1.18 8.00
N PRO A 21 -3.73 0.73 9.18
CA PRO A 21 -5.00 1.21 9.74
C PRO A 21 -5.10 2.73 9.98
N SER A 22 -3.97 3.42 10.09
CA SER A 22 -3.93 4.89 10.25
C SER A 22 -4.10 5.64 8.92
N THR A 23 -3.94 4.99 7.79
CA THR A 23 -3.94 5.63 6.46
C THR A 23 -4.94 4.99 5.50
N SER A 24 -5.58 3.88 5.88
CA SER A 24 -6.49 3.12 5.03
C SER A 24 -7.72 3.89 4.54
N GLU A 25 -8.24 4.80 5.36
CA GLU A 25 -9.40 5.64 5.03
C GLU A 25 -9.01 6.98 4.39
N LEU A 26 -7.71 7.25 4.24
CA LEU A 26 -7.24 8.51 3.66
C LEU A 26 -7.24 8.43 2.14
N SER A 27 -7.57 9.56 1.51
CA SER A 27 -7.31 9.76 0.09
C SER A 27 -5.79 9.68 -0.17
N PRO A 28 -5.36 9.22 -1.36
CA PRO A 28 -3.93 9.16 -1.72
C PRO A 28 -3.20 10.49 -1.55
N THR A 29 -3.92 11.60 -1.78
CA THR A 29 -3.49 12.95 -1.44
C THR A 29 -4.45 13.57 -0.44
N TRP A 30 -3.88 14.20 0.58
CA TRP A 30 -4.62 14.80 1.67
C TRP A 30 -4.13 16.22 1.95
N ASN A 31 -4.89 17.20 1.47
CA ASN A 31 -4.58 18.61 1.65
C ASN A 31 -4.96 19.06 3.05
N ARG A 32 -4.01 19.65 3.76
CA ARG A 32 -4.18 20.08 5.16
C ARG A 32 -3.48 21.40 5.42
N THR A 33 -3.90 22.11 6.45
CA THR A 33 -3.18 23.25 7.02
C THR A 33 -2.67 22.88 8.41
N ASP A 34 -1.36 22.91 8.59
CA ASP A 34 -0.72 22.49 9.85
C ASP A 34 0.68 23.10 10.02
N GLU A 35 1.35 22.75 11.13
CA GLU A 35 2.77 23.06 11.37
C GLU A 35 3.66 21.92 10.86
N TRP A 36 4.40 22.16 9.76
CA TRP A 36 5.18 21.12 9.07
C TRP A 36 6.58 20.94 9.66
N TYR A 37 6.79 19.86 10.42
CA TYR A 37 8.07 19.60 11.07
C TYR A 37 9.15 19.16 10.09
N ASN A 38 10.24 19.91 10.03
CA ASN A 38 11.50 19.46 9.48
C ASN A 38 12.25 18.59 10.50
N TYR A 39 12.91 17.55 10.02
CA TYR A 39 13.66 16.62 10.85
C TYR A 39 15.16 16.72 10.57
N ARG A 40 15.98 16.43 11.57
CA ARG A 40 17.45 16.46 11.39
C ARG A 40 18.00 15.35 10.52
N SER A 41 17.23 14.30 10.32
CA SER A 41 17.58 13.14 9.53
C SER A 41 16.30 12.56 8.98
N ASN A 42 16.32 12.12 7.73
CA ASN A 42 15.25 11.36 7.13
C ASN A 42 15.13 9.98 7.83
N PRO A 43 13.95 9.59 8.35
CA PRO A 43 13.77 8.32 9.04
C PRO A 43 13.61 7.11 8.11
N ARG A 44 13.33 7.31 6.81
CA ARG A 44 12.86 6.28 5.86
C ARG A 44 13.67 4.98 5.88
N GLU A 45 15.00 5.05 5.98
CA GLU A 45 15.85 3.85 6.00
C GLU A 45 15.59 2.91 7.20
N ARG A 46 14.95 3.43 8.26
CA ARG A 46 14.79 2.74 9.56
C ARG A 46 13.33 2.55 9.98
N VAL A 47 12.39 3.11 9.23
CA VAL A 47 10.96 3.06 9.55
C VAL A 47 10.15 2.65 8.34
N HIS A 48 8.93 2.20 8.57
CA HIS A 48 7.95 2.07 7.51
C HIS A 48 7.19 3.37 7.34
N VAL A 49 7.40 4.07 6.22
CA VAL A 49 6.77 5.37 5.95
C VAL A 49 5.33 5.13 5.51
N LEU A 50 4.40 5.83 6.16
CA LEU A 50 2.97 5.71 5.88
C LEU A 50 2.47 6.90 5.06
N ALA A 51 3.05 8.08 5.30
CA ALA A 51 2.76 9.29 4.55
C ALA A 51 3.95 10.25 4.57
N ALA A 52 4.08 11.04 3.51
CA ALA A 52 5.09 12.09 3.37
C ALA A 52 4.46 13.42 2.94
N LEU A 53 5.17 14.52 3.18
CA LEU A 53 4.80 15.83 2.64
C LEU A 53 5.35 16.00 1.22
N ASP A 54 4.53 16.52 0.33
CA ASP A 54 4.98 17.03 -0.96
C ASP A 54 5.60 18.42 -0.76
N GLU A 55 6.94 18.50 -0.71
CA GLU A 55 7.68 19.77 -0.55
C GLU A 55 7.47 20.76 -1.70
N SER A 56 6.87 20.35 -2.83
CA SER A 56 6.50 21.30 -3.90
C SER A 56 5.21 22.07 -3.62
N SER A 57 4.40 21.58 -2.68
CA SER A 57 3.08 22.14 -2.33
C SER A 57 3.12 23.25 -1.28
N TYR A 58 4.26 23.46 -0.63
CA TYR A 58 4.42 24.43 0.46
C TYR A 58 5.86 24.99 0.50
N THR A 59 6.11 25.98 1.36
CA THR A 59 7.45 26.59 1.49
C THR A 59 8.09 26.30 2.84
N GLY A 60 9.42 26.14 2.85
CA GLY A 60 10.23 25.95 4.07
C GLY A 60 10.46 24.50 4.48
N GLY A 61 10.11 23.53 3.63
CA GLY A 61 10.64 22.17 3.70
C GLY A 61 12.16 22.14 3.52
N THR A 62 12.84 21.27 4.25
CA THR A 62 14.31 21.14 4.23
C THR A 62 14.79 19.69 4.12
N MET A 63 13.90 18.78 3.75
CA MET A 63 14.14 17.34 3.69
C MET A 63 14.61 16.85 2.31
N ASN A 64 14.77 17.78 1.35
CA ASN A 64 15.26 17.52 -0.01
C ASN A 64 14.32 16.61 -0.83
N GLY A 65 13.01 16.89 -0.77
CA GLY A 65 11.97 16.22 -1.55
C GLY A 65 11.40 14.95 -0.90
N ASP A 66 12.14 14.25 -0.06
CA ASP A 66 11.64 13.10 0.69
C ASP A 66 11.38 13.48 2.16
N HIS A 67 10.12 13.76 2.47
CA HIS A 67 9.71 14.31 3.77
C HIS A 67 8.68 13.40 4.48
N PRO A 68 9.08 12.25 5.04
CA PRO A 68 8.18 11.41 5.83
C PRO A 68 7.56 12.20 6.99
N ILE A 69 6.24 12.17 7.13
CA ILE A 69 5.49 12.90 8.17
C ILE A 69 4.71 11.96 9.09
N ALA A 70 4.37 10.76 8.62
CA ALA A 70 3.82 9.69 9.44
C ALA A 70 4.51 8.36 9.13
N TRP A 71 4.81 7.59 10.15
CA TRP A 71 5.48 6.29 10.00
C TRP A 71 5.17 5.36 11.18
N CYS A 72 5.40 4.07 10.95
CA CYS A 72 5.41 3.07 12.01
C CYS A 72 6.74 2.31 12.03
N GLN A 73 7.05 1.69 13.17
CA GLN A 73 8.21 0.82 13.31
C GLN A 73 8.00 -0.16 14.47
N ASP A 74 8.61 -1.33 14.37
CA ASP A 74 8.87 -2.16 15.55
C ASP A 74 10.13 -1.62 16.25
N TYR A 75 10.00 -1.29 17.54
CA TYR A 75 11.10 -0.73 18.32
C TYR A 75 11.22 -1.43 19.67
N GLN A 76 12.36 -2.10 19.89
CA GLN A 76 12.67 -2.85 21.12
C GLN A 76 11.56 -3.82 21.56
N GLY A 77 10.91 -4.49 20.60
CA GLY A 77 9.83 -5.45 20.84
C GLY A 77 8.44 -4.82 21.05
N GLY A 78 8.35 -3.48 21.01
CA GLY A 78 7.08 -2.75 20.98
C GLY A 78 6.73 -2.22 19.59
N ARG A 79 5.49 -1.77 19.43
CA ARG A 79 4.99 -1.11 18.22
C ARG A 79 4.99 0.40 18.44
N ALA A 80 5.60 1.14 17.53
CA ALA A 80 5.60 2.59 17.56
C ALA A 80 4.88 3.14 16.33
N PHE A 81 3.99 4.10 16.56
CA PHE A 81 3.38 4.93 15.54
C PHE A 81 3.76 6.38 15.80
N TYR A 82 4.17 7.09 14.76
CA TYR A 82 4.49 8.51 14.80
C TYR A 82 3.67 9.24 13.75
N THR A 83 3.13 10.39 14.12
CA THR A 83 2.58 11.37 13.18
C THR A 83 3.05 12.76 13.57
N GLY A 84 3.58 13.50 12.60
CA GLY A 84 3.97 14.90 12.73
C GLY A 84 2.80 15.87 12.49
N LEU A 85 1.59 15.35 12.33
CA LEU A 85 0.37 16.10 12.07
C LEU A 85 -0.36 16.44 13.38
N GLY A 86 -1.27 17.41 13.34
CA GLY A 86 -2.21 17.72 14.42
C GLY A 86 -1.83 18.88 15.33
N HIS A 87 -1.04 19.85 14.86
CA HIS A 87 -0.77 21.08 15.61
C HIS A 87 -2.02 21.97 15.67
N THR A 88 -2.79 22.05 14.58
CA THR A 88 -4.01 22.87 14.54
C THR A 88 -5.18 22.22 15.30
N LYS A 89 -5.92 23.02 16.07
CA LYS A 89 -7.12 22.53 16.79
C LYS A 89 -8.20 22.03 15.82
N GLU A 90 -8.26 22.60 14.62
CA GLU A 90 -9.17 22.23 13.54
C GLU A 90 -8.96 20.78 13.11
N SER A 91 -7.73 20.26 13.20
CA SER A 91 -7.43 18.85 12.92
C SER A 91 -8.29 17.90 13.74
N TYR A 92 -8.57 18.22 15.01
CA TYR A 92 -9.36 17.35 15.88
C TYR A 92 -10.87 17.41 15.62
N ALA A 93 -11.35 18.36 14.81
CA ALA A 93 -12.72 18.37 14.31
C ALA A 93 -12.87 17.50 13.04
N ASP A 94 -11.78 17.30 12.29
CA ASP A 94 -11.76 16.52 11.06
C ASP A 94 -11.92 15.00 11.34
N PRO A 95 -12.97 14.35 10.80
CA PRO A 95 -13.14 12.90 10.90
C PRO A 95 -11.96 12.09 10.34
N ALA A 96 -11.36 12.52 9.22
CA ALA A 96 -10.25 11.79 8.59
C ALA A 96 -9.01 11.79 9.50
N PHE A 97 -8.70 12.94 10.12
CA PHE A 97 -7.60 13.03 11.07
C PHE A 97 -7.86 12.22 12.36
N ARG A 98 -9.10 12.22 12.86
CA ARG A 98 -9.46 11.34 14.00
C ARG A 98 -9.35 9.86 13.65
N GLY A 99 -9.71 9.48 12.42
CA GLY A 99 -9.49 8.13 11.88
C GLY A 99 -8.01 7.76 11.85
N HIS A 100 -7.16 8.67 11.35
CA HIS A 100 -5.71 8.50 11.33
C HIS A 100 -5.13 8.23 12.73
N LEU A 101 -5.52 9.04 13.72
CA LEU A 101 -5.11 8.84 15.11
C LEU A 101 -5.62 7.50 15.69
N LEU A 102 -6.90 7.18 15.47
CA LEU A 102 -7.49 5.95 15.98
C LEU A 102 -6.80 4.70 15.40
N GLY A 103 -6.50 4.71 14.09
CA GLY A 103 -5.78 3.64 13.43
C GLY A 103 -4.37 3.45 13.99
N GLY A 104 -3.64 4.56 14.19
CA GLY A 104 -2.31 4.55 14.81
C GLY A 104 -2.32 4.01 16.24
N ILE A 105 -3.31 4.43 17.05
CA ILE A 105 -3.50 3.95 18.43
C ILE A 105 -3.81 2.44 18.44
N ARG A 106 -4.72 1.98 17.57
CA ARG A 106 -5.08 0.56 17.46
C ARG A 106 -3.86 -0.29 17.09
N TYR A 107 -3.05 0.16 16.13
CA TYR A 107 -1.81 -0.52 15.77
C TYR A 107 -0.84 -0.58 16.95
N ALA A 108 -0.53 0.57 17.57
CA ALA A 108 0.44 0.66 18.65
C ALA A 108 0.03 -0.16 19.89
N THR A 109 -1.27 -0.32 20.13
CA THR A 109 -1.82 -1.11 21.24
C THR A 109 -2.07 -2.59 20.89
N GLY A 110 -1.76 -3.02 19.66
CA GLY A 110 -1.90 -4.42 19.25
C GLY A 110 -3.29 -4.87 18.80
N HIS A 111 -4.25 -3.94 18.69
CA HIS A 111 -5.63 -4.25 18.27
C HIS A 111 -5.75 -4.54 16.78
N THR A 112 -4.82 -4.02 15.97
CA THR A 112 -4.74 -4.27 14.53
C THR A 112 -3.33 -4.73 14.16
N GLN A 113 -3.17 -5.44 13.04
CA GLN A 113 -1.86 -5.80 12.50
C GLN A 113 -1.49 -4.84 11.36
N ALA A 114 -0.20 -4.59 11.19
CA ALA A 114 0.35 -3.93 10.02
C ALA A 114 1.82 -4.36 9.87
N ASP A 115 2.33 -4.37 8.64
CA ASP A 115 3.75 -4.55 8.38
C ASP A 115 4.47 -3.21 8.57
N CYS A 116 5.34 -3.13 9.56
CA CYS A 116 6.09 -1.91 9.87
C CYS A 116 7.61 -2.11 9.74
N ARG A 117 8.02 -3.07 8.91
CA ARG A 117 9.42 -3.24 8.49
C ARG A 117 9.78 -2.14 7.48
N PRO A 118 11.00 -1.55 7.56
CA PRO A 118 11.42 -0.55 6.59
C PRO A 118 11.47 -1.10 5.15
N GLU A 119 10.99 -0.30 4.20
CA GLU A 119 10.96 -0.64 2.78
C GLU A 119 12.19 -0.12 2.03
N ASN A 120 13.32 -0.79 2.22
CA ASN A 120 14.56 -0.43 1.55
C ASN A 120 14.77 -1.22 0.25
N GLY A 121 15.13 -0.51 -0.82
CA GLY A 121 15.55 -1.13 -2.09
C GLY A 121 14.43 -1.51 -3.06
N TYR A 122 13.17 -1.18 -2.74
CA TYR A 122 12.07 -1.28 -3.69
C TYR A 122 12.17 -0.19 -4.77
N ARG A 123 11.76 -0.54 -5.99
CA ARG A 123 11.48 0.43 -7.04
C ARG A 123 9.99 0.34 -7.38
N PRO A 124 9.30 1.46 -7.65
CA PRO A 124 7.92 1.40 -8.11
C PRO A 124 7.88 0.77 -9.51
N LEU A 125 6.96 -0.18 -9.70
CA LEU A 125 6.56 -0.67 -11.03
C LEU A 125 5.30 0.04 -11.54
N PHE A 126 4.49 0.54 -10.61
CA PHE A 126 3.30 1.34 -10.84
C PHE A 126 3.16 2.30 -9.65
N ASP A 127 3.00 3.59 -9.92
CA ASP A 127 2.94 4.67 -8.93
C ASP A 127 1.57 5.39 -8.92
N GLY A 128 0.57 4.83 -9.59
CA GLY A 128 -0.75 5.43 -9.73
C GLY A 128 -0.91 6.35 -10.95
N THR A 129 0.15 6.62 -11.70
CA THR A 129 0.11 7.53 -12.86
C THR A 129 -0.25 6.83 -14.17
N ALA A 130 -0.62 7.60 -15.20
CA ALA A 130 -0.84 7.06 -16.54
C ALA A 130 0.48 6.63 -17.18
N GLU A 131 1.54 7.38 -16.87
CA GLU A 131 2.89 7.21 -17.36
C GLU A 131 3.47 5.88 -16.88
N SER A 132 3.37 5.56 -15.58
CA SER A 132 3.84 4.25 -15.08
C SER A 132 2.99 3.09 -15.57
N LEU A 133 1.69 3.29 -15.83
CA LEU A 133 0.82 2.27 -16.42
C LEU A 133 1.15 1.98 -17.89
N ALA A 134 1.67 2.95 -18.63
CA ALA A 134 2.02 2.79 -20.04
C ALA A 134 3.13 1.76 -20.28
N ASP A 135 3.91 1.45 -19.24
CA ASP A 135 4.95 0.42 -19.27
C ASP A 135 4.39 -1.01 -19.14
N TRP A 136 3.09 -1.18 -18.84
CA TRP A 136 2.43 -2.48 -18.66
C TRP A 136 1.70 -2.95 -19.92
N LYS A 137 1.48 -4.26 -20.02
CA LYS A 137 0.78 -4.90 -21.14
C LYS A 137 -0.46 -5.67 -20.66
N GLN A 138 -1.54 -5.53 -21.41
CA GLN A 138 -2.78 -6.27 -21.21
C GLN A 138 -2.82 -7.50 -22.12
N ALA A 139 -3.13 -8.66 -21.54
CA ALA A 139 -3.40 -9.91 -22.24
C ALA A 139 -4.82 -10.40 -21.92
N GLY A 140 -5.49 -11.00 -22.92
CA GLY A 140 -6.83 -11.56 -22.76
C GLY A 140 -7.99 -10.55 -22.75
N PRO A 141 -9.24 -11.03 -22.65
CA PRO A 141 -10.45 -10.20 -22.75
C PRO A 141 -10.77 -9.35 -21.50
N GLY A 142 -10.20 -9.68 -20.33
CA GLY A 142 -10.26 -8.82 -19.14
C GLY A 142 -9.51 -7.50 -19.34
N SER A 143 -9.69 -6.56 -18.41
CA SER A 143 -9.06 -5.23 -18.47
C SER A 143 -8.85 -4.62 -17.09
N PHE A 144 -7.93 -3.65 -17.00
CA PHE A 144 -7.71 -2.83 -15.82
C PHE A 144 -7.98 -1.36 -16.14
N THR A 145 -8.83 -0.72 -15.34
CA THR A 145 -9.11 0.72 -15.46
C THR A 145 -8.46 1.47 -14.32
N ARG A 146 -7.70 2.53 -14.64
CA ARG A 146 -7.10 3.43 -13.66
C ARG A 146 -8.10 4.49 -13.22
N SER A 147 -8.26 4.66 -11.92
CA SER A 147 -9.05 5.75 -11.32
C SER A 147 -8.18 6.97 -11.01
N ASP A 148 -8.81 8.12 -10.75
CA ASP A 148 -8.12 9.37 -10.42
C ASP A 148 -7.31 9.27 -9.12
N ASP A 149 -7.66 8.32 -8.24
CA ASP A 149 -6.94 8.02 -7.00
C ASP A 149 -5.73 7.07 -7.21
N GLY A 150 -5.38 6.80 -8.46
CA GLY A 150 -4.25 5.93 -8.83
C GLY A 150 -4.54 4.43 -8.70
N THR A 151 -5.74 4.01 -8.29
CA THR A 151 -6.08 2.59 -8.20
C THR A 151 -6.33 1.97 -9.57
N LEU A 152 -5.88 0.73 -9.78
CA LEU A 152 -6.29 -0.10 -10.91
C LEU A 152 -7.43 -1.03 -10.50
N THR A 153 -8.53 -1.02 -11.25
CA THR A 153 -9.67 -1.91 -11.05
C THR A 153 -9.78 -2.91 -12.20
N SER A 154 -9.72 -4.20 -11.90
CA SER A 154 -9.91 -5.28 -12.89
C SER A 154 -11.39 -5.50 -13.23
N SER A 155 -11.69 -5.83 -14.49
CA SER A 155 -13.05 -6.16 -14.95
C SER A 155 -13.02 -7.04 -16.21
N GLY A 156 -14.16 -7.64 -16.58
CA GLY A 156 -14.33 -8.29 -17.89
C GLY A 156 -13.89 -9.75 -18.01
N GLY A 157 -13.65 -10.45 -16.89
CA GLY A 157 -13.28 -11.87 -16.86
C GLY A 157 -11.77 -12.10 -16.94
N MET A 158 -11.36 -13.27 -17.45
CA MET A 158 -9.94 -13.67 -17.51
C MET A 158 -9.12 -12.67 -18.32
N GLY A 159 -8.12 -12.07 -17.68
CA GLY A 159 -7.18 -11.13 -18.29
C GLY A 159 -6.00 -10.90 -17.37
N MET A 160 -4.89 -10.43 -17.94
CA MET A 160 -3.63 -10.25 -17.23
C MET A 160 -3.02 -8.91 -17.57
N LEU A 161 -2.76 -8.08 -16.55
CA LEU A 161 -1.90 -6.92 -16.69
C LEU A 161 -0.50 -7.29 -16.20
N TRP A 162 0.47 -7.34 -17.11
CA TRP A 162 1.82 -7.81 -16.81
C TRP A 162 2.89 -6.79 -17.19
N TYR A 163 4.00 -6.81 -16.46
CA TYR A 163 5.10 -5.86 -16.62
C TYR A 163 6.22 -6.47 -17.51
N PRO A 164 6.41 -5.99 -18.74
CA PRO A 164 7.45 -6.45 -19.66
C PRO A 164 8.82 -5.82 -19.45
N GLY A 165 8.96 -4.85 -18.53
CA GLY A 165 10.12 -3.94 -18.52
C GLY A 165 11.46 -4.59 -18.23
N GLN A 166 11.49 -5.75 -17.56
CA GLN A 166 12.70 -6.55 -17.36
C GLN A 166 12.36 -7.98 -16.93
N ASP A 167 13.22 -8.93 -17.29
CA ASP A 167 13.20 -10.26 -16.70
C ASP A 167 13.68 -10.19 -15.24
N LEU A 168 12.89 -10.76 -14.34
CA LEU A 168 13.16 -10.77 -12.91
C LEU A 168 13.55 -12.18 -12.46
N GLY A 169 14.74 -12.31 -11.85
CA GLY A 169 15.22 -13.55 -11.24
C GLY A 169 14.71 -13.71 -9.80
N SER A 170 15.61 -13.56 -8.81
CA SER A 170 15.20 -13.46 -7.40
C SER A 170 14.84 -12.02 -7.06
N TYR A 171 13.64 -11.81 -6.51
CA TYR A 171 13.12 -10.49 -6.13
C TYR A 171 12.14 -10.60 -4.97
N SER A 172 11.78 -9.45 -4.40
CA SER A 172 10.59 -9.30 -3.55
C SER A 172 9.60 -8.41 -4.30
N LEU A 173 8.35 -8.84 -4.43
CA LEU A 173 7.27 -8.05 -5.02
C LEU A 173 6.31 -7.62 -3.92
N LYS A 174 6.10 -6.31 -3.80
CA LYS A 174 5.14 -5.73 -2.86
C LYS A 174 4.04 -5.00 -3.63
N LEU A 175 2.79 -5.20 -3.22
CA LEU A 175 1.64 -4.47 -3.74
C LEU A 175 0.51 -4.41 -2.72
N ASP A 176 -0.29 -3.35 -2.81
CA ASP A 176 -1.56 -3.24 -2.13
C ASP A 176 -2.70 -3.68 -3.04
N TRP A 177 -3.69 -4.37 -2.49
CA TRP A 177 -4.87 -4.88 -3.18
C TRP A 177 -6.11 -4.74 -2.29
N LYS A 178 -7.30 -4.73 -2.90
CA LYS A 178 -8.57 -4.58 -2.19
C LYS A 178 -9.68 -5.36 -2.88
N MET A 179 -10.49 -6.07 -2.10
CA MET A 179 -11.77 -6.61 -2.58
C MET A 179 -12.79 -5.46 -2.67
N ALA A 180 -13.34 -5.24 -3.85
CA ALA A 180 -14.29 -4.19 -4.13
C ALA A 180 -15.73 -4.57 -3.72
N SER A 181 -16.08 -5.85 -3.81
CA SER A 181 -17.40 -6.35 -3.45
C SER A 181 -17.60 -6.40 -1.94
N ALA A 182 -18.78 -5.96 -1.48
CA ALA A 182 -19.21 -6.13 -0.10
C ALA A 182 -19.38 -7.61 0.31
N SER A 183 -19.51 -8.55 -0.66
CA SER A 183 -19.57 -9.99 -0.36
C SER A 183 -18.22 -10.55 0.07
N GLY A 184 -17.10 -9.91 -0.30
CA GLY A 184 -15.76 -10.46 -0.11
C GLY A 184 -15.43 -11.69 -0.96
N ASP A 185 -16.29 -12.02 -1.92
CA ASP A 185 -16.17 -13.17 -2.83
C ASP A 185 -15.57 -12.75 -4.19
N ASP A 186 -14.76 -11.69 -4.17
CA ASP A 186 -14.00 -11.28 -5.35
C ASP A 186 -12.86 -12.27 -5.58
N ASN A 187 -12.64 -12.61 -6.85
CA ASN A 187 -11.59 -13.53 -7.26
C ASN A 187 -10.60 -12.81 -8.19
N SER A 188 -9.33 -12.85 -7.80
CA SER A 188 -8.18 -12.34 -8.55
C SER A 188 -6.91 -13.07 -8.12
N GLY A 189 -5.76 -12.66 -8.64
CA GLY A 189 -4.48 -13.27 -8.28
C GLY A 189 -3.29 -12.46 -8.75
N VAL A 190 -2.15 -12.68 -8.09
CA VAL A 190 -0.86 -12.13 -8.51
C VAL A 190 -0.02 -13.27 -9.08
N PHE A 191 0.32 -13.18 -10.35
CA PHE A 191 1.12 -14.20 -11.02
C PHE A 191 2.60 -13.86 -10.96
N VAL A 192 3.43 -14.88 -10.74
CA VAL A 192 4.90 -14.78 -10.71
C VAL A 192 5.55 -15.93 -11.47
N GLY A 193 6.77 -15.70 -11.98
CA GLY A 193 7.60 -16.75 -12.58
C GLY A 193 7.07 -17.33 -13.90
N PHE A 194 6.32 -16.56 -14.69
CA PHE A 194 5.77 -16.98 -15.98
C PHE A 194 6.51 -16.34 -17.18
N PRO A 195 6.50 -16.98 -18.36
CA PRO A 195 7.08 -16.40 -19.58
C PRO A 195 6.17 -15.30 -20.17
N PRO A 196 6.74 -14.27 -20.82
CA PRO A 196 5.99 -13.24 -21.56
C PRO A 196 4.99 -13.85 -22.56
N SER A 197 3.74 -13.38 -22.55
CA SER A 197 2.69 -13.86 -23.46
C SER A 197 1.56 -12.84 -23.59
N ASP A 198 0.89 -12.83 -24.76
CA ASP A 198 -0.36 -12.10 -24.98
C ASP A 198 -1.61 -12.98 -24.68
N ASP A 199 -1.40 -14.25 -24.34
CA ASP A 199 -2.42 -15.18 -23.83
C ASP A 199 -2.34 -15.26 -22.29
N PRO A 200 -3.39 -14.85 -21.55
CA PRO A 200 -3.38 -14.87 -20.08
C PRO A 200 -3.23 -16.29 -19.52
N TRP A 201 -3.64 -17.33 -20.25
CA TRP A 201 -3.50 -18.72 -19.79
C TRP A 201 -2.05 -19.18 -19.71
N SER A 202 -1.14 -18.55 -20.46
CA SER A 202 0.29 -18.84 -20.35
C SER A 202 0.82 -18.63 -18.92
N ALA A 203 0.35 -17.61 -18.21
CA ALA A 203 0.74 -17.36 -16.82
C ALA A 203 0.17 -18.41 -15.86
N VAL A 204 -1.05 -18.90 -16.13
CA VAL A 204 -1.70 -19.97 -15.38
C VAL A 204 -0.96 -21.29 -15.55
N ASP A 205 -0.59 -21.62 -16.79
CA ASP A 205 0.01 -22.91 -17.12
C ASP A 205 1.50 -23.00 -16.79
N ASN A 206 2.21 -21.86 -16.78
CA ASN A 206 3.67 -21.82 -16.68
C ASN A 206 4.20 -20.97 -15.52
N GLY A 207 3.33 -20.41 -14.70
CA GLY A 207 3.70 -19.58 -13.54
C GLY A 207 3.11 -20.09 -12.23
N TYR A 208 3.11 -19.21 -11.23
CA TYR A 208 2.48 -19.43 -9.94
C TYR A 208 1.55 -18.28 -9.62
N GLU A 209 0.32 -18.59 -9.26
CA GLU A 209 -0.65 -17.62 -8.77
C GLU A 209 -0.61 -17.54 -7.25
N ILE A 210 -0.45 -16.33 -6.73
CA ILE A 210 -0.74 -16.01 -5.33
C ILE A 210 -2.17 -15.51 -5.27
N GLN A 211 -3.05 -16.35 -4.72
CA GLN A 211 -4.48 -16.18 -4.79
C GLN A 211 -4.98 -14.94 -4.07
N ILE A 212 -6.01 -14.28 -4.61
CA ILE A 212 -6.88 -13.32 -3.91
C ILE A 212 -8.32 -13.82 -4.02
N ASP A 213 -8.77 -14.55 -3.01
CA ASP A 213 -10.15 -15.04 -2.85
C ASP A 213 -10.28 -15.59 -1.41
N ALA A 214 -10.90 -14.84 -0.52
CA ALA A 214 -10.91 -15.20 0.89
C ALA A 214 -11.90 -16.32 1.22
N THR A 215 -12.89 -16.54 0.35
CA THR A 215 -14.07 -17.37 0.53
C THR A 215 -13.98 -18.72 -0.17
N ASP A 216 -13.01 -18.91 -1.07
CA ASP A 216 -12.70 -20.21 -1.67
C ASP A 216 -12.25 -21.26 -0.62
N VAL A 217 -12.11 -22.51 -1.07
CA VAL A 217 -11.68 -23.65 -0.27
C VAL A 217 -10.28 -23.43 0.33
N PRO A 218 -9.98 -24.02 1.49
CA PRO A 218 -8.72 -23.79 2.21
C PRO A 218 -7.43 -23.94 1.37
N GLU A 219 -7.44 -24.85 0.39
CA GLU A 219 -6.29 -25.12 -0.48
C GLU A 219 -6.05 -24.04 -1.54
N LYS A 220 -7.06 -23.20 -1.79
CA LYS A 220 -7.13 -22.22 -2.89
C LYS A 220 -7.60 -20.85 -2.42
N THR A 221 -7.42 -20.54 -1.14
CA THR A 221 -7.84 -19.25 -0.56
C THR A 221 -6.74 -18.19 -0.64
N THR A 222 -7.07 -16.93 -0.35
CA THR A 222 -6.14 -15.79 -0.27
C THR A 222 -4.82 -16.16 0.39
N GLY A 223 -3.71 -15.92 -0.32
CA GLY A 223 -2.35 -16.17 0.15
C GLY A 223 -1.86 -17.59 -0.09
N SER A 224 -2.68 -18.47 -0.70
CA SER A 224 -2.22 -19.76 -1.22
C SER A 224 -1.42 -19.57 -2.51
N VAL A 225 -0.51 -20.51 -2.77
CA VAL A 225 0.02 -20.73 -4.12
C VAL A 225 -0.99 -21.65 -4.81
N TYR A 226 -1.82 -21.07 -5.68
CA TYR A 226 -3.05 -21.71 -6.16
C TYR A 226 -2.77 -23.06 -6.81
N GLY A 227 -3.35 -24.14 -6.26
CA GLY A 227 -3.14 -25.51 -6.76
C GLY A 227 -1.84 -26.19 -6.32
N PHE A 228 -0.95 -25.50 -5.60
CA PHE A 228 0.34 -26.04 -5.13
C PHE A 228 0.44 -26.10 -3.61
N ARG A 229 0.03 -25.04 -2.90
CA ARG A 229 0.22 -24.94 -1.44
C ARG A 229 -0.79 -23.99 -0.81
N SER A 230 -1.55 -24.51 0.15
CA SER A 230 -2.46 -23.71 1.00
C SER A 230 -1.70 -22.65 1.82
N ALA A 231 -2.39 -21.56 2.16
CA ALA A 231 -1.94 -20.57 3.13
C ALA A 231 -1.92 -21.13 4.57
N ASP A 232 -1.14 -20.51 5.45
CA ASP A 232 -1.34 -20.69 6.89
C ASP A 232 -2.63 -19.95 7.30
N LEU A 233 -3.75 -20.68 7.35
CA LEU A 233 -5.09 -20.11 7.55
C LEU A 233 -5.16 -19.23 8.80
N LYS A 234 -4.52 -19.62 9.91
CA LYS A 234 -4.53 -18.83 11.15
C LYS A 234 -3.79 -17.51 11.00
N LYS A 235 -2.69 -17.49 10.24
CA LYS A 235 -1.97 -16.24 9.96
C LYS A 235 -2.73 -15.39 8.94
N ARG A 236 -3.32 -16.02 7.93
CA ARG A 236 -4.18 -15.38 6.93
C ARG A 236 -5.34 -14.66 7.60
N ASP A 237 -6.14 -15.37 8.39
CA ASP A 237 -7.33 -14.81 9.05
C ASP A 237 -6.98 -13.66 10.02
N ARG A 238 -5.76 -13.67 10.58
CA ARG A 238 -5.26 -12.58 11.45
C ARG A 238 -4.78 -11.35 10.67
N ALA A 239 -4.32 -11.53 9.43
CA ALA A 239 -3.70 -10.49 8.63
C ALA A 239 -4.64 -9.89 7.57
N LEU A 240 -5.64 -10.67 7.14
CA LEU A 240 -6.60 -10.28 6.11
C LEU A 240 -7.57 -9.23 6.66
N ASN A 241 -7.56 -8.06 6.04
CA ASN A 241 -8.54 -7.01 6.29
C ASN A 241 -9.87 -7.35 5.60
N PRO A 242 -11.01 -6.90 6.15
CA PRO A 242 -12.33 -7.20 5.62
C PRO A 242 -12.54 -6.63 4.20
N PRO A 243 -13.59 -7.06 3.49
CA PRO A 243 -13.92 -6.53 2.18
C PRO A 243 -14.12 -5.00 2.21
N GLY A 244 -13.62 -4.31 1.19
CA GLY A 244 -13.58 -2.85 1.15
C GLY A 244 -12.33 -2.23 1.79
N GLU A 245 -11.49 -3.00 2.48
CA GLU A 245 -10.23 -2.53 3.06
C GLU A 245 -9.01 -3.02 2.25
N TRP A 246 -7.95 -2.20 2.26
CA TRP A 246 -6.69 -2.51 1.60
C TRP A 246 -5.92 -3.58 2.35
N ASN A 247 -5.29 -4.46 1.59
CA ASN A 247 -4.41 -5.51 2.06
C ASN A 247 -3.08 -5.38 1.33
N THR A 248 -1.99 -5.82 1.95
CA THR A 248 -0.67 -5.82 1.32
C THR A 248 -0.16 -7.23 1.13
N TYR A 249 0.34 -7.51 -0.06
CA TYR A 249 1.20 -8.67 -0.31
C TYR A 249 2.66 -8.29 -0.37
N GLU A 250 3.49 -9.16 0.19
CA GLU A 250 4.91 -9.23 -0.09
C GLU A 250 5.24 -10.68 -0.49
N ILE A 251 5.67 -10.88 -1.74
CA ILE A 251 5.95 -12.18 -2.36
C ILE A 251 7.47 -12.30 -2.55
N ARG A 252 8.07 -13.41 -2.09
CA ARG A 252 9.52 -13.65 -2.04
C ARG A 252 9.87 -15.09 -2.40
#